data_AF-A0A250V8E7-F1
#
_entry.id   AF-A0A250V8E7-F1
#
_cell.length_a   1.000
_cell.length_b   1.000
_cell.length_c   1.000
_cell.angle_alpha   90.00
_cell.angle_beta   90.00
_cell.angle_gamma   90.00
#
_symmetry.space_group_name_H-M   'P 1'
#
loop_
_entity.id
_entity.type
_entity.pdbx_description
1 polymer ?
#
loop_
_entity_poly.entity_id
_entity_poly.type
_entity_poly.pdbx_seq_one_letter_code
_entity_poly.pdbx_strand_id
1 'polypeptide(L)'
;MATDAPPPSKADPRLPSTEQFVEVQESAEFAELRRAHRSFAFPLTVAFIAWYLLYVLLSNYAGDFMGTQVVGNINVALVLGLAQFLTTFLIAWWYSRYAAAKLDPKGEAIKSRLEGDA
;
A
#
# COMPACT_ATOMS: atom_id res chain seq x y z
N MET A 1 4.33 3.66 61.64
CA MET A 1 3.53 2.90 60.67
C MET A 1 4.06 3.23 59.29
N ALA A 2 4.81 2.33 58.67
CA ALA A 2 5.28 2.49 57.29
C ALA A 2 4.16 2.00 56.37
N THR A 3 3.71 2.86 55.46
CA THR A 3 2.73 2.50 54.43
C THR A 3 3.40 1.56 53.45
N ASP A 4 3.07 0.28 53.53
CA ASP A 4 3.42 -0.75 52.55
C ASP A 4 2.71 -0.38 51.23
N ALA A 5 3.48 0.00 50.21
CA ALA A 5 2.94 0.25 48.89
C ALA A 5 2.48 -1.10 48.29
N PRO A 6 1.28 -1.20 47.70
CA PRO A 6 0.83 -2.44 47.08
C PRO A 6 1.84 -2.91 46.02
N PRO A 7 2.12 -4.22 45.91
CA PRO A 7 3.07 -4.73 44.93
C PRO A 7 2.63 -4.36 43.51
N PRO A 8 3.57 -4.19 42.56
CA PRO A 8 3.25 -3.82 41.19
C PRO A 8 2.27 -4.83 40.61
N SER A 9 1.08 -4.32 40.27
CA SER A 9 -0.02 -5.09 39.71
C SER A 9 0.48 -5.86 38.50
N LYS A 10 0.35 -7.19 38.54
CA LYS A 10 0.68 -8.10 37.45
C LYS A 10 -0.08 -7.65 36.20
N ALA A 11 0.70 -7.32 35.16
CA ALA A 11 0.37 -7.31 33.73
C ALA A 11 -1.13 -7.15 33.38
N ASP A 12 -1.49 -5.95 32.90
CA ASP A 12 -2.74 -5.74 32.16
C ASP A 12 -2.82 -6.69 30.95
N PRO A 13 -3.83 -7.58 30.84
CA PRO A 13 -3.86 -8.62 29.79
C PRO A 13 -4.20 -8.14 28.37
N ARG A 14 -4.08 -6.85 28.03
CA ARG A 14 -4.69 -6.32 26.79
C ARG A 14 -3.78 -5.59 25.80
N LEU A 15 -2.46 -5.63 25.98
CA LEU A 15 -1.54 -5.17 24.93
C LEU A 15 -0.39 -6.17 24.80
N PRO A 16 -0.13 -6.72 23.60
CA PRO A 16 0.99 -7.63 23.40
C PRO A 16 2.30 -6.95 23.80
N SER A 17 3.19 -7.68 24.48
CA SER A 17 4.50 -7.15 24.86
C SER A 17 5.37 -6.95 23.61
N THR A 18 6.35 -6.04 23.67
CA THR A 18 7.29 -5.77 22.56
C THR A 18 7.98 -7.06 22.07
N GLU A 19 8.24 -8.01 22.97
CA GLU A 19 8.83 -9.31 22.64
C GLU A 19 7.87 -10.19 21.82
N GLN A 20 6.57 -10.20 22.15
CA GLN A 20 5.56 -10.89 21.35
C GLN A 20 5.37 -10.24 19.97
N PHE A 21 5.52 -8.92 19.85
CA PHE A 21 5.54 -8.22 18.56
C PHE A 21 6.74 -8.62 17.69
N VAL A 22 7.91 -8.82 18.30
CA VAL A 22 9.13 -9.24 17.59
C VAL A 22 9.02 -10.70 17.14
N GLU A 23 8.53 -11.60 17.99
CA GLU A 23 8.33 -13.02 17.67
C GLU A 23 7.32 -13.22 16.53
N VAL A 24 6.24 -12.44 16.52
CA VAL A 24 5.25 -12.44 15.44
C VAL A 24 5.80 -11.77 14.17
N GLN A 25 6.63 -10.73 14.27
CA GLN A 25 7.28 -10.09 13.12
C GLN A 25 8.32 -11.01 12.43
N GLU A 26 9.01 -11.87 13.18
CA GLU A 26 9.94 -12.87 12.66
C GLU A 26 9.25 -14.14 12.13
N SER A 27 7.96 -14.33 12.43
CA SER A 27 7.20 -15.49 11.96
C SER A 27 7.08 -15.52 10.42
N ALA A 28 7.08 -16.73 9.86
CA ALA A 28 7.01 -16.97 8.42
C ALA A 28 5.76 -16.33 7.76
N GLU A 29 4.66 -16.17 8.51
CA GLU A 29 3.45 -15.50 8.03
C GLU A 29 3.65 -13.99 7.78
N PHE A 30 4.41 -13.28 8.62
CA PHE A 30 4.72 -11.87 8.41
C PHE A 30 5.68 -11.66 7.23
N ALA A 31 6.61 -12.59 7.03
CA ALA A 31 7.50 -12.58 5.88
C ALA A 31 6.71 -12.84 4.57
N GLU A 32 5.73 -13.74 4.58
CA GLU A 32 4.85 -13.99 3.43
C GLU A 32 3.96 -12.79 3.10
N LEU A 33 3.42 -12.13 4.13
CA LEU A 33 2.62 -10.92 3.96
C LEU A 33 3.46 -9.76 3.40
N ARG A 34 4.68 -9.58 3.92
CA ARG A 34 5.63 -8.58 3.45
C ARG A 34 6.12 -8.89 2.03
N ARG A 35 6.29 -10.17 1.69
CA ARG A 35 6.68 -10.62 0.35
C ARG A 35 5.54 -10.45 -0.65
N ALA A 36 4.29 -10.71 -0.26
CA ALA A 36 3.10 -10.47 -1.07
C ALA A 36 2.85 -8.98 -1.32
N HIS A 37 3.15 -8.13 -0.32
CA HIS A 37 3.06 -6.68 -0.44
C HIS A 37 4.18 -6.13 -1.35
N ARG A 38 5.42 -6.59 -1.14
CA ARG A 38 6.59 -6.16 -1.92
C ARG A 38 6.61 -6.69 -3.35
N SER A 39 6.10 -7.90 -3.59
CA SER A 39 5.97 -8.45 -4.94
C SER A 39 4.95 -7.72 -5.80
N PHE A 40 4.02 -6.97 -5.19
CA PHE A 40 3.08 -6.11 -5.88
C PHE A 40 3.61 -4.67 -6.01
N ALA A 41 4.10 -4.09 -4.90
CA ALA A 41 4.57 -2.71 -4.88
C ALA A 41 5.84 -2.49 -5.71
N PHE A 42 6.77 -3.47 -5.73
CA PHE A 42 8.03 -3.31 -6.47
C PHE A 42 7.85 -3.22 -7.99
N PRO A 43 7.14 -4.14 -8.67
CA PRO A 43 6.85 -3.98 -10.10
C PRO A 43 6.10 -2.68 -10.42
N LEU A 44 5.19 -2.27 -9.53
CA LEU A 44 4.41 -1.05 -9.69
C LEU A 44 5.27 0.20 -9.67
N THR A 45 6.20 0.29 -8.71
CA THR A 45 7.18 1.37 -8.63
C THR A 45 8.09 1.37 -9.87
N VAL A 46 8.58 0.20 -10.30
CA VAL A 46 9.41 0.10 -11.51
C VAL A 46 8.64 0.55 -12.75
N ALA A 47 7.38 0.14 -12.90
CA ALA A 47 6.52 0.57 -14.00
C ALA A 47 6.27 2.09 -13.96
N PHE A 48 6.03 2.66 -12.78
CA PHE A 48 5.85 4.10 -12.62
C PHE A 48 7.11 4.90 -12.99
N ILE A 49 8.29 4.44 -12.54
CA ILE A 49 9.58 5.05 -12.89
C ILE A 49 9.81 4.95 -14.40
N ALA A 50 9.61 3.78 -15.01
CA ALA A 50 9.76 3.60 -16.44
C ALA A 50 8.81 4.51 -17.23
N TRP A 51 7.56 4.63 -16.79
CA TRP A 51 6.55 5.53 -17.38
C TRP A 51 6.94 7.00 -17.27
N TYR A 52 7.46 7.43 -16.12
CA TYR A 52 8.00 8.77 -15.92
C TYR A 52 9.20 9.05 -16.82
N LEU A 53 10.17 8.14 -16.90
CA LEU A 53 11.32 8.29 -17.78
C LEU A 53 10.90 8.34 -19.24
N LEU A 54 9.92 7.53 -19.65
CA LEU A 54 9.36 7.58 -21.00
C LEU A 54 8.81 8.97 -21.31
N TYR A 55 8.01 9.55 -20.41
CA TYR A 55 7.51 10.92 -20.56
C TYR A 55 8.65 11.93 -20.73
N VAL A 56 9.68 11.86 -19.89
CA VAL A 56 10.85 12.77 -19.96
C VAL A 56 11.59 12.62 -21.28
N LEU A 57 11.84 11.39 -21.73
CA LEU A 57 12.51 11.12 -23.00
C LEU A 57 11.70 11.66 -24.18
N LEU A 58 10.39 11.40 -24.23
CA LEU A 58 9.53 11.96 -25.27
C LEU A 58 9.53 13.50 -25.22
N SER A 59 9.52 14.09 -24.02
CA SER A 59 9.55 15.55 -23.86
C SER A 59 10.85 16.18 -24.34
N ASN A 60 11.97 15.47 -24.24
CA ASN A 60 13.29 16.00 -24.61
C ASN A 60 13.63 15.75 -26.08
N TYR A 61 13.31 14.57 -26.61
CA TYR A 61 13.72 14.14 -27.95
C TYR A 61 12.61 14.27 -29.00
N ALA A 62 11.34 14.20 -28.60
CA ALA A 62 10.19 14.16 -29.50
C ALA A 62 9.31 15.41 -29.36
N GLY A 63 9.94 16.59 -29.47
CA GLY A 63 9.25 17.88 -29.37
C GLY A 63 8.07 18.02 -30.34
N ASP A 64 8.24 17.58 -31.58
CA ASP A 64 7.18 17.61 -32.60
C ASP A 64 5.99 16.70 -32.22
N PHE A 65 6.27 15.52 -31.66
CA PHE A 65 5.23 14.60 -31.16
C PHE A 65 4.51 15.19 -29.95
N MET A 66 5.26 15.71 -28.98
CA MET A 66 4.72 16.31 -27.76
C MET A 66 3.90 17.58 -28.04
N GLY A 67 4.28 18.33 -29.07
CA GLY A 67 3.57 19.52 -29.54
C GLY A 67 2.35 19.22 -30.42
N THR A 68 2.16 17.97 -30.86
CA THR A 68 1.04 17.59 -31.71
C THR A 68 -0.28 17.86 -30.99
N GLN A 69 -1.16 18.65 -31.61
CA GLN A 69 -2.48 18.94 -31.07
C GLN A 69 -3.41 17.75 -31.28
N VAL A 70 -4.02 17.28 -30.20
CA VAL A 70 -4.97 16.16 -30.18
C VAL A 70 -6.39 16.69 -30.39
N VAL A 71 -6.80 17.70 -29.62
CA VAL A 71 -8.10 18.36 -29.73
C VAL A 71 -7.96 19.83 -29.37
N GLY A 72 -8.24 20.73 -30.32
CA GLY A 72 -8.09 22.16 -30.12
C GLY A 72 -6.68 22.52 -29.63
N ASN A 73 -6.58 23.17 -28.47
CA ASN A 73 -5.30 23.58 -27.87
C ASN A 73 -4.67 22.51 -26.97
N ILE A 74 -5.22 21.30 -26.90
CA ILE A 74 -4.67 20.20 -26.11
C ILE A 74 -3.62 19.48 -26.94
N ASN A 75 -2.38 19.46 -26.46
CA ASN A 75 -1.28 18.73 -27.10
C ASN A 75 -1.00 17.39 -26.38
N VAL A 76 -0.22 16.53 -27.03
CA VAL A 76 0.16 15.21 -26.50
C VAL A 76 0.91 15.34 -25.17
N ALA A 77 1.75 16.37 -25.00
CA ALA A 77 2.44 16.62 -23.74
C ALA A 77 1.47 16.82 -22.56
N LEU A 78 0.42 17.62 -22.75
CA LEU A 78 -0.61 17.84 -21.74
C LEU A 78 -1.34 16.53 -21.43
N VAL A 79 -1.69 15.75 -22.45
CA VAL A 79 -2.39 14.46 -22.27
C VAL A 79 -1.52 13.49 -21.48
N LEU A 80 -0.25 13.33 -21.84
CA LEU A 80 0.67 12.43 -21.13
C LEU A 80 0.97 12.92 -19.71
N GLY A 81 1.09 14.24 -19.50
CA GLY A 81 1.21 14.84 -18.18
C GLY A 81 -0.01 14.54 -17.31
N LEU A 82 -1.22 14.71 -17.83
CA LEU A 82 -2.45 14.34 -17.12
C LEU A 82 -2.57 12.83 -16.88
N ALA A 83 -2.13 12.01 -17.84
CA ALA A 83 -2.08 10.57 -17.69
C ALA A 83 -1.17 10.15 -16.52
N GLN A 84 -0.07 10.86 -16.23
CA GLN A 84 0.75 10.61 -15.04
C GLN A 84 -0.04 10.71 -13.74
N PHE A 85 -0.86 11.76 -13.61
CA PHE A 85 -1.73 11.94 -12.44
C PHE A 85 -2.78 10.83 -12.38
N LEU A 86 -3.47 10.55 -13.48
CA LEU A 86 -4.45 9.46 -13.54
C LEU A 86 -3.83 8.13 -13.13
N THR A 87 -2.65 7.79 -13.63
CA THR A 87 -1.95 6.53 -13.30
C THR A 87 -1.67 6.44 -11.80
N THR A 88 -1.30 7.55 -11.14
CA THR A 88 -1.10 7.58 -9.69
C THR A 88 -2.37 7.24 -8.93
N PHE A 89 -3.50 7.85 -9.30
CA PHE A 89 -4.80 7.52 -8.70
C PHE A 89 -5.23 6.09 -9.01
N LEU A 90 -5.00 5.61 -10.23
CA LEU A 90 -5.33 4.25 -10.65
C LEU A 90 -4.54 3.22 -9.83
N ILE A 91 -3.25 3.50 -9.59
CA ILE A 91 -2.38 2.68 -8.75
C ILE A 91 -2.92 2.61 -7.32
N ALA A 92 -3.27 3.74 -6.72
CA ALA A 92 -3.81 3.79 -5.36
C ALA A 92 -5.17 3.07 -5.27
N TRP A 93 -6.05 3.26 -6.26
CA TRP A 93 -7.34 2.59 -6.35
C TRP A 93 -7.18 1.09 -6.54
N TRP A 94 -6.31 0.66 -7.46
CA TRP A 94 -6.01 -0.76 -7.68
C TRP A 94 -5.44 -1.39 -6.42
N TYR A 95 -4.54 -0.72 -5.70
CA TYR A 95 -4.04 -1.18 -4.42
C TYR A 95 -5.17 -1.37 -3.40
N SER A 96 -6.05 -0.36 -3.24
CA SER A 96 -7.21 -0.46 -2.35
C SER A 96 -8.15 -1.60 -2.75
N ARG A 97 -8.40 -1.79 -4.05
CA ARG A 97 -9.23 -2.88 -4.60
C ARG A 97 -8.60 -4.25 -4.39
N TYR A 98 -7.29 -4.40 -4.62
CA TYR A 98 -6.56 -5.65 -4.42
C TYR A 98 -6.46 -5.99 -2.94
N ALA A 99 -6.23 -4.98 -2.09
CA ALA A 99 -6.29 -5.13 -0.65
C ALA A 99 -7.69 -5.58 -0.21
N ALA A 100 -8.76 -4.89 -0.61
CA ALA A 100 -10.13 -5.29 -0.32
C ALA A 100 -10.43 -6.72 -0.81
N ALA A 101 -10.09 -7.06 -2.05
CA ALA A 101 -10.32 -8.39 -2.62
C ALA A 101 -9.55 -9.53 -1.92
N LYS A 102 -8.40 -9.26 -1.28
CA LYS A 102 -7.60 -10.27 -0.56
C LYS A 102 -7.72 -10.21 0.96
N LEU A 103 -8.10 -9.07 1.54
CA LEU A 103 -8.22 -8.85 2.99
C LEU A 103 -9.67 -8.94 3.47
N ASP A 104 -10.67 -8.50 2.70
CA ASP A 104 -12.08 -8.60 3.11
C ASP A 104 -12.56 -10.05 3.33
N PRO A 105 -12.20 -11.06 2.51
CA PRO A 105 -12.59 -12.44 2.82
C PRO A 105 -11.95 -12.99 4.11
N LYS A 106 -10.80 -12.44 4.54
CA LYS A 106 -10.20 -12.79 5.83
C LYS A 106 -10.87 -12.05 7.00
N GLY A 107 -11.31 -10.81 6.77
CA GLY A 107 -12.07 -10.01 7.74
C GLY A 107 -13.44 -10.60 8.04
N GLU A 108 -14.18 -11.03 7.02
CA GLU A 108 -15.47 -11.72 7.18
C GLU A 108 -15.32 -13.07 7.88
N ALA A 109 -14.29 -13.85 7.56
CA ALA A 109 -14.04 -15.14 8.22
C ALA A 109 -13.78 -14.98 9.73
N ILE A 110 -12.99 -13.97 10.13
CA ILE A 110 -12.70 -13.69 11.54
C ILE A 110 -13.93 -13.14 12.26
N LYS A 111 -14.69 -12.24 11.61
CA LYS A 111 -15.93 -11.69 12.16
C LYS A 111 -16.99 -12.77 12.37
N SER A 112 -17.18 -13.68 11.41
CA SER A 112 -18.13 -14.80 11.56
C SER A 112 -17.75 -15.76 12.70
N ARG A 113 -16.44 -15.92 12.97
CA ARG A 113 -15.93 -16.75 14.06
C ARG A 113 -16.14 -16.11 15.43
N LEU A 114 -16.12 -14.78 15.50
CA LEU A 114 -16.40 -13.99 16.71
C LEU A 114 -17.90 -13.84 16.98
N GLU A 115 -18.73 -13.74 15.94
CA GLU A 115 -20.19 -13.66 16.06
C GLU A 115 -20.86 -15.02 16.28
N GLY A 116 -20.19 -16.13 15.96
CA GLY A 116 -20.68 -17.50 16.22
C GLY A 116 -20.35 -18.05 17.62
N ASP A 117 -19.48 -17.38 18.37
CA ASP A 117 -19.10 -17.71 19.76
C ASP A 117 -19.82 -16.81 20.80
N ALA A 118 -20.84 -16.05 20.36
CA ALA A 118 -21.67 -15.15 21.16
C ALA A 118 -23.12 -15.64 21.28
#